data_AF-A0A969XY20-F1
#
_entry.id   AF-A0A969XY20-F1
#
_cell.length_a   1.000
_cell.length_b   1.000
_cell.length_c   1.000
_cell.angle_alpha   90.00
_cell.angle_beta   90.00
_cell.angle_gamma   90.00
#
_symmetry.space_group_name_H-M   'P 1'
#
loop_
_entity.id
_entity.type
_entity.pdbx_description
1 polymer ?
#
loop_
_entity_poly.entity_id
_entity_poly.type
_entity_poly.pdbx_seq_one_letter_code
_entity_poly.pdbx_strand_id
1 'polypeptide(L)'
;MSPRQTTALEIGVAAQEVVPARPELITPTGMGRLGPTLGILQPPRMEAMAIRAGGELVLMTTGDLRTIPYEWVVRMRSEIAGRTGCDERRILFSGDHNHCFNPIAWGDSPEAADAARAADEQIQQAIIDVCVRAVESLAPAEIAATTVDLTGTIGQCRRVLVSNGTAISAWGSHPAALWGVKIAEPAGPDPTTVGVVAVRRVGETSPFAVLINYDSHPHLCGLRYFSGEIPGGIKRRMERLVPGATCLYAHGTGGNIDIHCIHPMPNDEDEQRTWFERSIELIAERMTGDVLPALATMDYRRPTRLAHLYRSTETEGTGERQRLVMLNALALGDIAFVSMPGEMFLEFGLEIRAGSPFAHTILMGYNGSRQGYVAKPIGYEQGSYETMRGPSTRRDEEDIRKPVILARIETGDEVTAEILRILHTLRA
;
A
#
# COMPACT_ATOMS: atom_id res chain seq x y z
N MET A 1 12.07 21.54 40.17
CA MET A 1 11.79 21.14 38.78
C MET A 1 11.63 19.62 38.78
N SER A 2 10.43 19.10 38.53
CA SER A 2 10.22 17.65 38.39
C SER A 2 11.04 17.16 37.19
N PRO A 3 11.73 16.02 37.26
CA PRO A 3 12.37 15.45 36.07
C PRO A 3 11.26 15.24 35.04
N ARG A 4 11.42 15.78 33.83
CA ARG A 4 10.54 15.38 32.71
C ARG A 4 10.68 13.87 32.58
N GLN A 5 9.65 13.13 33.02
CA GLN A 5 9.53 11.71 32.70
C GLN A 5 9.65 11.62 31.19
N THR A 6 10.74 11.02 30.71
CA THR A 6 10.82 10.57 29.32
C THR A 6 9.63 9.64 29.12
N THR A 7 8.62 10.11 28.40
CA THR A 7 7.42 9.32 28.12
C THR A 7 7.85 8.04 27.40
N ALA A 8 7.47 6.89 27.95
CA ALA A 8 7.78 5.59 27.38
C ALA A 8 7.14 5.47 25.99
N LEU A 9 7.72 4.65 25.12
CA LEU A 9 7.09 4.29 23.85
C LEU A 9 5.77 3.57 24.12
N GLU A 10 4.67 4.12 23.62
CA GLU A 10 3.36 3.49 23.61
C GLU A 10 2.92 3.24 22.18
N ILE A 11 2.39 2.05 21.92
CA ILE A 11 1.84 1.70 20.61
C ILE A 11 0.49 1.03 20.80
N GLY A 12 -0.46 1.39 19.96
CA GLY A 12 -1.80 0.82 19.92
C GLY A 12 -2.17 0.48 18.50
N VAL A 13 -2.99 -0.55 18.34
CA VAL A 13 -3.47 -1.03 17.03
C VAL A 13 -4.95 -1.32 17.09
N ALA A 14 -5.59 -1.23 15.93
CA ALA A 14 -6.97 -1.65 15.75
C ALA A 14 -7.21 -2.07 14.30
N ALA A 15 -8.21 -2.93 14.11
CA ALA A 15 -8.69 -3.34 12.81
C ALA A 15 -10.22 -3.36 12.76
N GLN A 16 -10.78 -3.30 11.56
CA GLN A 16 -12.22 -3.38 11.31
C GLN A 16 -12.50 -3.94 9.93
N GLU A 17 -13.30 -5.01 9.87
CA GLU A 17 -13.84 -5.50 8.61
C GLU A 17 -14.97 -4.58 8.11
N VAL A 18 -15.07 -4.45 6.79
CA VAL A 18 -16.07 -3.63 6.11
C VAL A 18 -16.88 -4.51 5.18
N VAL A 19 -18.20 -4.52 5.40
CA VAL A 19 -19.18 -5.26 4.60
C VAL A 19 -20.20 -4.27 4.08
N PRO A 20 -20.21 -3.96 2.77
CA PRO A 20 -21.19 -3.05 2.17
C PRO A 20 -22.62 -3.54 2.42
N ALA A 21 -23.55 -2.62 2.69
CA ALA A 21 -24.94 -2.96 3.03
C ALA A 21 -25.77 -3.51 1.86
N ARG A 22 -25.46 -3.09 0.62
CA ARG A 22 -26.18 -3.46 -0.61
C ARG A 22 -25.20 -4.00 -1.67
N PRO A 23 -24.47 -5.10 -1.39
CA PRO A 23 -23.40 -5.59 -2.26
C PRO A 23 -23.92 -5.95 -3.66
N GLU A 24 -25.16 -6.39 -3.81
CA GLU A 24 -25.77 -6.77 -5.08
C GLU A 24 -25.94 -5.61 -6.09
N LEU A 25 -25.81 -4.35 -5.62
CA LEU A 25 -25.90 -3.14 -6.44
C LEU A 25 -24.53 -2.54 -6.79
N ILE A 26 -23.44 -3.17 -6.36
CA ILE A 26 -22.08 -2.65 -6.51
C ILE A 26 -21.13 -3.73 -7.01
N THR A 27 -20.00 -3.30 -7.55
CA THR A 27 -18.95 -4.17 -8.07
C THR A 27 -17.57 -3.68 -7.60
N PRO A 28 -16.58 -4.56 -7.40
CA PRO A 28 -15.24 -4.13 -7.01
C PRO A 28 -14.58 -3.26 -8.08
N THR A 29 -13.78 -2.27 -7.67
CA THR A 29 -12.98 -1.51 -8.64
C THR A 29 -11.83 -2.34 -9.19
N GLY A 30 -11.72 -2.39 -10.53
CA GLY A 30 -10.63 -3.08 -11.22
C GLY A 30 -11.12 -3.97 -12.36
N MET A 31 -10.40 -3.92 -13.48
CA MET A 31 -10.40 -4.91 -14.57
C MET A 31 -11.78 -5.41 -15.05
N GLY A 32 -12.55 -4.54 -15.72
CA GLY A 32 -13.53 -4.92 -16.76
C GLY A 32 -14.56 -6.01 -16.42
N ARG A 33 -15.06 -6.05 -15.19
CA ARG A 33 -15.96 -7.11 -14.69
C ARG A 33 -17.32 -7.05 -15.37
N LEU A 34 -17.82 -8.20 -15.82
CA LEU A 34 -19.09 -8.34 -16.54
C LEU A 34 -20.28 -8.62 -15.59
N GLY A 35 -20.32 -8.01 -14.40
CA GLY A 35 -21.42 -8.16 -13.45
C GLY A 35 -21.23 -7.41 -12.11
N PRO A 36 -22.29 -7.34 -11.27
CA PRO A 36 -22.14 -6.95 -9.87
C PRO A 36 -21.35 -8.02 -9.10
N THR A 37 -20.98 -7.73 -7.85
CA THR A 37 -20.37 -8.77 -7.01
C THR A 37 -21.34 -9.93 -6.77
N LEU A 38 -20.81 -11.15 -6.74
CA LEU A 38 -21.48 -12.39 -6.37
C LEU A 38 -21.46 -12.63 -4.86
N GLY A 39 -20.76 -11.78 -4.10
CA GLY A 39 -20.72 -11.83 -2.64
C GLY A 39 -19.39 -11.38 -2.05
N ILE A 40 -19.12 -11.85 -0.84
CA ILE A 40 -17.89 -11.56 -0.09
C ILE A 40 -17.19 -12.88 0.17
N LEU A 41 -16.00 -13.07 -0.40
CA LEU A 41 -15.17 -14.25 -0.11
C LEU A 41 -14.45 -14.06 1.21
N GLN A 42 -13.86 -12.88 1.39
CA GLN A 42 -13.12 -12.50 2.58
C GLN A 42 -13.42 -11.03 2.86
N PRO A 43 -13.99 -10.69 4.02
CA PRO A 43 -14.29 -9.30 4.35
C PRO A 43 -13.04 -8.43 4.23
N PRO A 44 -13.08 -7.36 3.42
CA PRO A 44 -12.01 -6.37 3.35
C PRO A 44 -11.90 -5.64 4.69
N ARG A 45 -10.69 -5.22 5.05
CA ARG A 45 -10.35 -4.72 6.37
C ARG A 45 -9.58 -3.41 6.31
N MET A 46 -9.87 -2.55 7.27
CA MET A 46 -9.11 -1.33 7.56
C MET A 46 -8.33 -1.54 8.85
N GLU A 47 -7.10 -1.06 8.91
CA GLU A 47 -6.26 -1.13 10.10
C GLU A 47 -5.61 0.22 10.42
N ALA A 48 -5.25 0.41 11.69
CA ALA A 48 -4.46 1.55 12.12
C ALA A 48 -3.46 1.17 13.20
N MET A 49 -2.33 1.88 13.20
CA MET A 49 -1.33 1.86 14.26
C MET A 49 -1.12 3.30 14.77
N ALA A 50 -1.27 3.48 16.08
CA ALA A 50 -0.95 4.70 16.79
C ALA A 50 0.40 4.54 17.49
N ILE A 51 1.27 5.53 17.36
CA ILE A 51 2.60 5.54 17.98
C ILE A 51 2.72 6.82 18.80
N ARG A 52 2.99 6.68 20.09
CA ARG A 52 3.31 7.79 20.99
C ARG A 52 4.71 7.65 21.56
N ALA A 53 5.55 8.65 21.33
CA ALA A 53 6.89 8.73 21.92
C ALA A 53 7.35 10.20 21.99
N GLY A 54 8.07 10.55 23.04
CA GLY A 54 8.61 11.92 23.20
C GLY A 54 7.55 13.00 23.37
N GLY A 55 6.32 12.63 23.73
CA GLY A 55 5.17 13.54 23.80
C GLY A 55 4.45 13.76 22.46
N GLU A 56 4.96 13.16 21.39
CA GLU A 56 4.37 13.24 20.05
C GLU A 56 3.49 12.03 19.77
N LEU A 57 2.37 12.24 19.05
CA LEU A 57 1.48 11.20 18.55
C LEU A 57 1.49 11.22 17.02
N VAL A 58 1.63 10.03 16.42
CA VAL A 58 1.53 9.78 14.98
C VAL A 58 0.58 8.61 14.75
N LEU A 59 -0.16 8.68 13.66
CA LEU A 59 -1.08 7.64 13.22
C LEU A 59 -0.70 7.19 11.81
N MET A 60 -0.81 5.90 11.55
CA MET A 60 -0.77 5.35 10.20
C MET A 60 -1.94 4.40 10.00
N THR A 61 -2.59 4.48 8.84
CA THR A 61 -3.67 3.58 8.46
C THR A 61 -3.35 2.85 7.17
N THR A 62 -3.70 1.57 7.15
CA THR A 62 -3.69 0.69 5.98
C THR A 62 -5.10 0.16 5.75
N GLY A 63 -5.37 -0.36 4.56
CA GLY A 63 -6.59 -1.11 4.34
C GLY A 63 -6.60 -1.79 2.98
N ASP A 64 -7.48 -2.81 2.87
CA ASP A 64 -7.78 -3.57 1.66
C ASP A 64 -8.45 -2.65 0.63
N LEU A 65 -7.75 -1.63 0.13
CA LEU A 65 -8.26 -0.56 -0.72
C LEU A 65 -7.38 -0.38 -1.93
N ARG A 66 -8.00 -0.26 -3.11
CA ARG A 66 -7.31 0.09 -4.36
C ARG A 66 -6.62 1.44 -4.24
N THR A 67 -7.37 2.47 -3.85
CA THR A 67 -6.88 3.84 -3.73
C THR A 67 -7.69 4.57 -2.68
N ILE A 68 -7.08 5.51 -1.96
CA ILE A 68 -7.79 6.42 -1.05
C ILE A 68 -7.91 7.78 -1.75
N PRO A 69 -9.09 8.26 -2.12
CA PRO A 69 -9.23 9.58 -2.75
C PRO A 69 -8.70 10.71 -1.87
N TYR A 70 -8.09 11.74 -2.49
CA TYR A 70 -7.51 12.87 -1.77
C TYR A 70 -8.52 13.57 -0.85
N GLU A 71 -9.73 13.79 -1.36
CA GLU A 71 -10.84 14.41 -0.66
C GLU A 71 -11.22 13.63 0.61
N TRP A 72 -11.10 12.30 0.59
CA TRP A 72 -11.29 11.49 1.79
C TRP A 72 -10.13 11.72 2.75
N VAL A 73 -8.88 11.74 2.27
CA VAL A 73 -7.70 11.99 3.12
C VAL A 73 -7.84 13.31 3.87
N VAL A 74 -8.18 14.41 3.18
CA VAL A 74 -8.35 15.73 3.83
C VAL A 74 -9.45 15.69 4.89
N ARG A 75 -10.62 15.15 4.55
CA ARG A 75 -11.75 15.05 5.49
C ARG A 75 -11.40 14.17 6.69
N MET A 76 -10.92 12.95 6.44
CA MET A 76 -10.60 11.98 7.49
C MET A 76 -9.49 12.48 8.40
N ARG A 77 -8.46 13.17 7.86
CA ARG A 77 -7.41 13.80 8.68
C ARG A 77 -8.01 14.72 9.72
N SER A 78 -8.88 15.63 9.30
CA SER A 78 -9.48 16.61 10.21
C SER A 78 -10.37 15.95 11.26
N GLU A 79 -11.17 14.97 10.86
CA GLU A 79 -12.05 14.25 11.78
C GLU A 79 -11.25 13.40 12.80
N ILE A 80 -10.23 12.67 12.33
CA ILE A 80 -9.35 11.88 13.19
C ILE A 80 -8.58 12.80 14.15
N ALA A 81 -8.03 13.91 13.67
CA ALA A 81 -7.32 14.88 14.51
C ALA A 81 -8.23 15.43 15.62
N GLY A 82 -9.46 15.83 15.28
CA GLY A 82 -10.44 16.30 16.26
C GLY A 82 -10.83 15.27 17.32
N ARG A 83 -10.88 13.98 16.96
CA ARG A 83 -11.26 12.89 17.88
C ARG A 83 -10.10 12.33 18.69
N THR A 84 -8.86 12.44 18.21
CA THR A 84 -7.68 11.79 18.83
C THR A 84 -6.68 12.76 19.44
N GLY A 85 -6.74 14.04 19.07
CA GLY A 85 -5.72 15.04 19.40
C GLY A 85 -4.41 14.88 18.61
N CYS A 86 -4.35 13.99 17.61
CA CYS A 86 -3.23 13.89 16.70
C CYS A 86 -3.20 15.11 15.75
N ASP A 87 -2.01 15.63 15.44
CA ASP A 87 -1.86 16.64 14.38
C ASP A 87 -2.25 16.01 13.03
N GLU A 88 -3.07 16.71 12.23
CA GLU A 88 -3.53 16.26 10.91
C GLU A 88 -2.36 15.87 9.99
N ARG A 89 -1.24 16.59 10.07
CA ARG A 89 -0.03 16.34 9.28
C ARG A 89 0.69 15.08 9.70
N ARG A 90 0.37 14.50 10.84
CA ARG A 90 0.97 13.28 11.40
C ARG A 90 0.12 12.02 11.20
N ILE A 91 -0.87 12.11 10.30
CA ILE A 91 -1.74 10.99 9.96
C ILE A 91 -1.39 10.51 8.55
N LEU A 92 -0.78 9.33 8.48
CA LEU A 92 -0.36 8.66 7.25
C LEU A 92 -1.47 7.75 6.76
N PHE A 93 -1.74 7.78 5.46
CA PHE A 93 -2.71 6.92 4.80
C PHE A 93 -2.01 6.04 3.78
N SER A 94 -2.45 4.78 3.70
CA SER A 94 -2.02 3.84 2.68
C SER A 94 -3.17 2.90 2.32
N GLY A 95 -3.42 2.73 1.03
CA GLY A 95 -4.16 1.57 0.52
C GLY A 95 -3.16 0.49 0.15
N ASP A 96 -3.50 -0.77 0.34
CA ASP A 96 -2.65 -1.88 -0.13
C ASP A 96 -2.77 -2.14 -1.64
N HIS A 97 -3.65 -1.41 -2.33
CA HIS A 97 -3.94 -1.49 -3.76
C HIS A 97 -4.73 -2.72 -4.22
N ASN A 98 -5.60 -3.21 -3.34
CA ASN A 98 -6.52 -4.31 -3.63
C ASN A 98 -7.52 -4.01 -4.77
N HIS A 99 -7.56 -4.87 -5.81
CA HIS A 99 -8.50 -4.77 -6.96
C HIS A 99 -9.80 -5.58 -6.79
N CYS A 100 -10.00 -6.16 -5.62
CA CYS A 100 -11.20 -6.85 -5.18
C CYS A 100 -11.99 -6.03 -4.14
N PHE A 101 -11.65 -4.75 -3.93
CA PHE A 101 -12.42 -3.81 -3.11
C PHE A 101 -12.30 -2.37 -3.61
N ASN A 102 -12.81 -1.39 -2.85
CA ASN A 102 -13.37 -0.10 -3.31
C ASN A 102 -14.58 -0.34 -4.23
N PRO A 103 -15.79 -0.45 -3.68
CA PRO A 103 -17.00 -0.67 -4.48
C PRO A 103 -17.36 0.52 -5.37
N ILE A 104 -17.84 0.26 -6.58
CA ILE A 104 -18.48 1.24 -7.47
C ILE A 104 -19.89 0.78 -7.82
N ALA A 105 -20.74 1.72 -8.23
CA ALA A 105 -22.10 1.41 -8.68
C ALA A 105 -22.06 0.41 -9.86
N TRP A 106 -22.92 -0.60 -9.79
CA TRP A 106 -23.18 -1.47 -10.93
C TRP A 106 -24.32 -0.89 -11.79
N GLY A 107 -23.97 -0.38 -12.96
CA GLY A 107 -24.91 0.32 -13.85
C GLY A 107 -25.20 1.76 -13.39
N ASP A 108 -26.18 2.39 -14.04
CA ASP A 108 -26.46 3.84 -13.90
C ASP A 108 -27.71 4.14 -13.04
N SER A 109 -28.18 3.17 -12.24
CA SER A 109 -29.39 3.37 -11.42
C SER A 109 -29.10 4.28 -10.21
N PRO A 110 -30.04 5.15 -9.80
CA PRO A 110 -29.88 5.95 -8.58
C PRO A 110 -29.61 5.11 -7.34
N GLU A 111 -30.23 3.93 -7.23
CA GLU A 111 -30.05 3.02 -6.11
C GLU A 111 -28.64 2.43 -6.06
N ALA A 112 -28.05 2.11 -7.23
CA ALA A 112 -26.67 1.66 -7.32
C ALA A 112 -25.68 2.76 -6.96
N ALA A 113 -25.95 4.00 -7.38
CA ALA A 113 -25.16 5.18 -7.00
C ALA A 113 -25.23 5.44 -5.48
N ASP A 114 -26.42 5.34 -4.87
CA ASP A 114 -26.59 5.46 -3.43
C ASP A 114 -25.91 4.34 -2.64
N ALA A 115 -25.97 3.09 -3.15
CA ALA A 115 -25.26 1.97 -2.55
C ALA A 115 -23.74 2.16 -2.56
N ALA A 116 -23.18 2.66 -3.67
CA ALA A 116 -21.76 2.97 -3.77
C ALA A 116 -21.37 4.10 -2.81
N ARG A 117 -22.13 5.20 -2.76
CA ARG A 117 -21.89 6.31 -1.82
C ARG A 117 -21.97 5.85 -0.36
N ALA A 118 -22.94 5.02 -0.01
CA ALA A 118 -23.07 4.46 1.34
C ALA A 118 -21.88 3.55 1.69
N ALA A 119 -21.37 2.77 0.73
CA ALA A 119 -20.15 1.97 0.94
C ALA A 119 -18.92 2.85 1.16
N ASP A 120 -18.76 3.93 0.39
CA ASP A 120 -17.69 4.91 0.56
C ASP A 120 -17.74 5.61 1.93
N GLU A 121 -18.94 6.00 2.39
CA GLU A 121 -19.15 6.57 3.72
C GLU A 121 -18.81 5.57 4.83
N GLN A 122 -19.20 4.30 4.67
CA GLN A 122 -18.88 3.23 5.60
C GLN A 122 -17.36 2.95 5.68
N ILE A 123 -16.67 2.97 4.54
CA ILE A 123 -15.21 2.80 4.48
C ILE A 123 -14.51 3.95 5.20
N GLN A 124 -14.88 5.19 4.90
CA GLN A 124 -14.31 6.38 5.56
C GLN A 124 -14.52 6.30 7.08
N GLN A 125 -15.73 5.97 7.51
CA GLN A 125 -16.03 5.84 8.94
C GLN A 125 -15.21 4.72 9.60
N ALA A 126 -15.06 3.57 8.94
CA ALA A 126 -14.24 2.47 9.45
C ALA A 126 -12.77 2.90 9.64
N ILE A 127 -12.19 3.65 8.70
CA ILE A 127 -10.83 4.20 8.80
C ILE A 127 -10.71 5.14 10.01
N ILE A 128 -11.66 6.07 10.16
CA ILE A 128 -11.69 7.01 11.29
C ILE A 128 -11.78 6.24 12.62
N ASP A 129 -12.67 5.25 12.70
CA ASP A 129 -12.91 4.51 13.93
C ASP A 129 -11.73 3.60 14.32
N VAL A 130 -11.05 2.96 13.36
CA VAL A 130 -9.82 2.20 13.69
C VAL A 130 -8.70 3.13 14.16
N CYS A 131 -8.59 4.34 13.63
CA CYS A 131 -7.60 5.30 14.12
C CYS A 131 -7.88 5.73 15.57
N VAL A 132 -9.15 5.99 15.90
CA VAL A 132 -9.56 6.31 17.27
C VAL A 132 -9.30 5.14 18.21
N ARG A 133 -9.72 3.93 17.84
CA ARG A 133 -9.49 2.73 18.66
C ARG A 133 -8.00 2.39 18.82
N ALA A 134 -7.17 2.66 17.81
CA ALA A 134 -5.72 2.49 17.92
C ALA A 134 -5.11 3.46 18.95
N VAL A 135 -5.63 4.69 19.07
CA VAL A 135 -5.20 5.63 20.12
C VAL A 135 -5.72 5.20 21.49
N GLU A 136 -6.95 4.71 21.58
CA GLU A 136 -7.54 4.18 22.82
C GLU A 136 -6.81 2.93 23.33
N SER A 137 -6.21 2.14 22.43
CA SER A 137 -5.46 0.92 22.76
C SER A 137 -3.97 1.13 23.01
N LEU A 138 -3.49 2.38 23.08
CA LEU A 138 -2.09 2.70 23.37
C LEU A 138 -1.65 2.07 24.69
N ALA A 139 -0.58 1.26 24.61
CA ALA A 139 0.04 0.62 25.76
C ALA A 139 1.57 0.67 25.65
N PRO A 140 2.30 0.63 26.78
CA PRO A 140 3.76 0.55 26.75
C PRO A 140 4.25 -0.63 25.90
N ALA A 141 5.10 -0.33 24.92
CA ALA A 141 5.50 -1.28 23.88
C ALA A 141 7.00 -1.25 23.57
N GLU A 142 7.46 -2.32 22.95
CA GLU A 142 8.76 -2.42 22.29
C GLU A 142 8.52 -2.67 20.80
N ILE A 143 9.32 -2.03 19.95
CA ILE A 143 9.22 -2.11 18.50
C ILE A 143 10.53 -2.62 17.91
N ALA A 144 10.44 -3.45 16.88
CA ALA A 144 11.56 -3.86 16.05
C ALA A 144 11.19 -3.75 14.57
N ALA A 145 12.20 -3.61 13.72
CA ALA A 145 12.05 -3.79 12.29
C ALA A 145 13.15 -4.71 11.75
N THR A 146 12.88 -5.36 10.61
CA THR A 146 13.86 -6.13 9.86
C THR A 146 13.45 -6.20 8.38
N THR A 147 14.38 -6.60 7.54
CA THR A 147 14.14 -6.98 6.15
C THR A 147 14.43 -8.47 6.03
N VAL A 148 13.52 -9.21 5.43
CA VAL A 148 13.61 -10.67 5.25
C VAL A 148 13.75 -10.96 3.77
N ASP A 149 14.76 -11.77 3.42
CA ASP A 149 14.90 -12.33 2.08
C ASP A 149 13.84 -13.40 1.84
N LEU A 150 13.13 -13.30 0.73
CA LEU A 150 12.13 -14.29 0.35
C LEU A 150 12.81 -15.51 -0.29
N THR A 151 12.47 -16.70 0.19
CA THR A 151 13.01 -17.96 -0.35
C THR A 151 12.34 -18.38 -1.65
N GLY A 152 11.15 -17.84 -1.95
CA GLY A 152 10.42 -18.09 -3.18
C GLY A 152 9.87 -16.80 -3.79
N THR A 153 9.69 -16.83 -5.12
CA THR A 153 9.09 -15.70 -5.84
C THR A 153 7.65 -15.49 -5.40
N ILE A 154 7.34 -14.25 -5.02
CA ILE A 154 5.98 -13.79 -4.68
C ILE A 154 5.52 -12.73 -5.69
N GLY A 155 6.38 -11.77 -6.02
CA GLY A 155 6.14 -10.74 -7.02
C GLY A 155 7.17 -10.83 -8.14
N GLN A 156 6.79 -10.37 -9.32
CA GLN A 156 7.64 -10.40 -10.51
C GLN A 156 7.45 -9.12 -11.32
N CYS A 157 8.52 -8.60 -11.90
CA CYS A 157 8.44 -7.53 -12.88
C CYS A 157 7.56 -7.96 -14.05
N ARG A 158 6.43 -7.27 -14.22
CA ARG A 158 5.44 -7.58 -15.25
C ARG A 158 5.77 -6.94 -16.58
N ARG A 159 6.89 -6.23 -16.69
CA ARG A 159 7.38 -5.64 -17.94
C ARG A 159 8.49 -6.53 -18.49
N VAL A 160 8.37 -6.90 -19.76
CA VAL A 160 9.32 -7.78 -20.45
C VAL A 160 9.85 -7.06 -21.69
N LEU A 161 11.17 -6.95 -21.79
CA LEU A 161 11.83 -6.41 -22.98
C LEU A 161 11.75 -7.42 -24.12
N VAL A 162 11.55 -6.88 -25.32
CA VAL A 162 11.56 -7.65 -26.55
C VAL A 162 12.66 -7.18 -27.49
N SER A 163 12.97 -7.98 -28.52
CA SER A 163 14.15 -7.82 -29.38
C SER A 163 14.26 -6.51 -30.16
N ASN A 164 13.21 -5.67 -30.19
CA ASN A 164 13.23 -4.34 -30.80
C ASN A 164 13.49 -3.21 -29.79
N GLY A 165 13.77 -3.52 -28.52
CA GLY A 165 14.04 -2.56 -27.45
C GLY A 165 12.79 -2.02 -26.74
N THR A 166 11.59 -2.42 -27.15
CA THR A 166 10.33 -2.05 -26.46
C THR A 166 9.99 -3.03 -25.35
N ALA A 167 9.10 -2.62 -24.44
CA ALA A 167 8.56 -3.46 -23.37
C ALA A 167 7.09 -3.83 -23.62
N ILE A 168 6.74 -5.08 -23.35
CA ILE A 168 5.35 -5.56 -23.28
C ILE A 168 4.97 -5.89 -21.84
N SER A 169 3.69 -5.78 -21.50
CA SER A 169 3.17 -6.17 -20.18
C SER A 169 2.79 -7.66 -20.17
N ALA A 170 3.20 -8.37 -19.13
CA ALA A 170 2.93 -9.78 -18.87
C ALA A 170 2.25 -9.93 -17.50
N TRP A 171 0.92 -9.87 -17.48
CA TRP A 171 0.12 -9.92 -16.25
C TRP A 171 -0.23 -11.37 -15.91
N GLY A 172 0.34 -11.92 -14.83
CA GLY A 172 0.11 -13.28 -14.33
C GLY A 172 0.30 -14.42 -15.35
N SER A 173 0.81 -14.12 -16.55
CA SER A 173 0.85 -15.00 -17.72
C SER A 173 2.19 -14.88 -18.43
N HIS A 174 2.60 -15.94 -19.12
CA HIS A 174 3.85 -15.91 -19.89
C HIS A 174 3.72 -14.84 -20.99
N PRO A 175 4.74 -13.98 -21.21
CA PRO A 175 4.70 -12.96 -22.26
C PRO A 175 4.35 -13.58 -23.61
N ALA A 176 3.34 -13.00 -24.27
CA ALA A 176 2.97 -13.34 -25.64
C ALA A 176 3.59 -12.32 -26.59
N ALA A 177 4.62 -12.75 -27.35
CA ALA A 177 5.24 -11.92 -28.36
C ALA A 177 4.66 -12.20 -29.76
N LEU A 178 4.56 -11.16 -30.59
CA LEU A 178 4.18 -11.31 -31.99
C LEU A 178 5.23 -12.13 -32.76
N TRP A 179 4.81 -12.78 -33.84
CA TRP A 179 5.72 -13.54 -34.70
C TRP A 179 6.87 -12.65 -35.20
N GLY A 180 8.11 -13.11 -35.05
CA GLY A 180 9.32 -12.36 -35.39
C GLY A 180 9.88 -11.47 -34.27
N VAL A 181 9.15 -11.31 -33.16
CA VAL A 181 9.60 -10.59 -31.96
C VAL A 181 10.05 -11.60 -30.90
N LYS A 182 11.29 -11.49 -30.41
CA LYS A 182 11.82 -12.38 -29.38
C LYS A 182 11.69 -11.73 -28.00
N ILE A 183 11.34 -12.53 -26.99
CA ILE A 183 11.45 -12.15 -25.58
C ILE A 183 12.94 -12.08 -25.24
N ALA A 184 13.39 -10.97 -24.67
CA ALA A 184 14.77 -10.76 -24.29
C ALA A 184 14.97 -11.05 -22.80
N GLU A 185 14.46 -10.18 -21.93
CA GLU A 185 14.67 -10.24 -20.48
C GLU A 185 13.60 -9.42 -19.73
N PRO A 186 13.45 -9.58 -18.40
CA PRO A 186 12.64 -8.67 -17.59
C PRO A 186 13.13 -7.21 -17.73
N ALA A 187 12.20 -6.26 -17.80
CA ALA A 187 12.53 -4.83 -17.96
C ALA A 187 12.86 -4.11 -16.64
N GLY A 188 12.97 -4.85 -15.54
CA GLY A 188 13.20 -4.35 -14.19
C GLY A 188 13.36 -5.50 -13.18
N PRO A 189 13.74 -5.20 -11.93
CA PRO A 189 13.99 -6.21 -10.91
C PRO A 189 12.69 -6.81 -10.35
N ASP A 190 12.82 -7.97 -9.71
CA ASP A 190 11.76 -8.57 -8.89
C ASP A 190 11.91 -8.12 -7.42
N PRO A 191 10.82 -7.99 -6.65
CA PRO A 191 10.88 -7.77 -5.21
C PRO A 191 11.30 -9.06 -4.48
N THR A 192 12.56 -9.14 -4.06
CA THR A 192 13.10 -10.34 -3.39
C THR A 192 13.09 -10.26 -1.87
N THR A 193 12.60 -9.16 -1.29
CA THR A 193 12.63 -8.92 0.15
C THR A 193 11.30 -8.40 0.66
N VAL A 194 10.99 -8.69 1.92
CA VAL A 194 9.83 -8.13 2.64
C VAL A 194 10.30 -7.36 3.88
N GLY A 195 9.80 -6.14 4.06
CA GLY A 195 9.99 -5.37 5.28
C GLY A 195 9.01 -5.84 6.35
N VAL A 196 9.48 -5.94 7.59
CA VAL A 196 8.66 -6.39 8.72
C VAL A 196 8.87 -5.43 9.88
N VAL A 197 7.77 -4.95 10.47
CA VAL A 197 7.78 -4.24 11.75
C VAL A 197 6.95 -5.03 12.72
N ALA A 198 7.48 -5.30 13.91
CA ALA A 198 6.80 -6.05 14.95
C ALA A 198 6.76 -5.24 16.24
N VAL A 199 5.62 -5.33 16.95
CA VAL A 199 5.39 -4.61 18.20
C VAL A 199 4.90 -5.59 19.25
N ARG A 200 5.54 -5.58 20.41
CA ARG A 200 5.17 -6.40 21.57
C ARG A 200 5.01 -5.53 22.81
N ARG A 201 4.24 -6.01 23.80
CA ARG A 201 4.18 -5.32 25.10
C ARG A 201 5.53 -5.46 25.80
N VAL A 202 5.85 -4.50 26.67
CA VAL A 202 7.08 -4.56 27.47
C VAL A 202 7.11 -5.84 28.31
N GLY A 203 8.14 -6.66 28.11
CA GLY A 203 8.33 -7.93 28.82
C GLY A 203 7.61 -9.14 28.21
N GLU A 204 6.81 -8.95 27.16
CA GLU A 204 6.23 -10.07 26.39
C GLU A 204 7.18 -10.49 25.26
N THR A 205 7.09 -11.76 24.83
CA THR A 205 7.86 -12.28 23.69
C THR A 205 7.07 -12.25 22.39
N SER A 206 5.76 -12.48 22.46
CA SER A 206 4.88 -12.49 21.29
C SER A 206 4.47 -11.06 20.93
N PRO A 207 4.54 -10.66 19.66
CA PRO A 207 4.03 -9.37 19.23
C PRO A 207 2.50 -9.34 19.25
N PHE A 208 1.93 -8.18 19.58
CA PHE A 208 0.51 -7.88 19.42
C PHE A 208 0.21 -7.12 18.12
N ALA A 209 1.25 -6.71 17.38
CA ALA A 209 1.10 -6.17 16.03
C ALA A 209 2.27 -6.58 15.13
N VAL A 210 1.94 -6.87 13.86
CA VAL A 210 2.93 -7.13 12.81
C VAL A 210 2.51 -6.34 11.57
N LEU A 211 3.38 -5.47 11.07
CA LEU A 211 3.21 -4.78 9.80
C LEU A 211 4.11 -5.44 8.76
N ILE A 212 3.51 -5.89 7.67
CA ILE A 212 4.20 -6.41 6.50
C ILE A 212 4.32 -5.29 5.46
N ASN A 213 5.51 -5.07 4.94
CA ASN A 213 5.78 -4.12 3.86
C ASN A 213 6.35 -4.82 2.64
N TYR A 214 5.59 -4.83 1.55
CA TYR A 214 5.99 -5.53 0.34
C TYR A 214 5.66 -4.72 -0.92
N ASP A 215 6.52 -4.85 -1.92
CA ASP A 215 6.49 -4.07 -3.15
C ASP A 215 5.83 -4.87 -4.27
N SER A 216 4.50 -4.87 -4.38
CA SER A 216 3.81 -5.60 -5.47
C SER A 216 2.37 -5.16 -5.69
N HIS A 217 1.97 -4.95 -6.95
CA HIS A 217 0.55 -4.77 -7.27
C HIS A 217 -0.22 -6.05 -6.91
N PRO A 218 -1.09 -6.07 -5.88
CA PRO A 218 -1.79 -7.27 -5.46
C PRO A 218 -2.98 -7.45 -6.40
N HIS A 219 -2.74 -8.21 -7.46
CA HIS A 219 -3.80 -8.61 -8.38
C HIS A 219 -3.52 -10.03 -8.88
N LEU A 220 -4.36 -10.98 -8.49
CA LEU A 220 -4.37 -12.34 -9.05
C LEU A 220 -5.22 -12.42 -10.32
N CYS A 221 -6.52 -12.11 -10.22
CA CYS A 221 -7.45 -12.13 -11.34
C CYS A 221 -8.72 -11.30 -11.05
N GLY A 222 -9.44 -10.95 -12.13
CA GLY A 222 -10.70 -10.19 -12.07
C GLY A 222 -11.89 -11.05 -11.60
N LEU A 223 -11.95 -11.32 -10.30
CA LEU A 223 -12.88 -12.27 -9.69
C LEU A 223 -14.10 -11.56 -9.10
N ARG A 224 -15.35 -11.83 -9.52
CA ARG A 224 -16.60 -11.10 -9.11
C ARG A 224 -16.99 -11.20 -7.62
N TYR A 225 -16.06 -11.07 -6.69
CA TYR A 225 -16.31 -11.07 -5.25
C TYR A 225 -15.55 -9.94 -4.57
N PHE A 226 -16.04 -9.48 -3.42
CA PHE A 226 -15.24 -8.68 -2.50
C PHE A 226 -14.27 -9.58 -1.73
N SER A 227 -13.00 -9.18 -1.68
CA SER A 227 -11.94 -9.93 -1.02
C SER A 227 -10.82 -9.01 -0.55
N GLY A 228 -10.16 -9.35 0.56
CA GLY A 228 -8.87 -8.77 0.95
C GLY A 228 -7.68 -9.23 0.07
N GLU A 229 -7.91 -10.15 -0.87
CA GLU A 229 -6.91 -10.68 -1.80
C GLU A 229 -5.63 -11.19 -1.11
N ILE A 230 -4.46 -11.11 -1.79
CA ILE A 230 -3.16 -11.51 -1.26
C ILE A 230 -2.84 -10.82 0.07
N PRO A 231 -2.95 -9.47 0.21
CA PRO A 231 -2.71 -8.78 1.48
C PRO A 231 -3.59 -9.34 2.61
N GLY A 232 -4.88 -9.49 2.37
CA GLY A 232 -5.83 -10.06 3.32
C GLY A 232 -5.51 -11.50 3.72
N GLY A 233 -5.08 -12.34 2.77
CA GLY A 233 -4.62 -13.69 3.04
C GLY A 233 -3.40 -13.75 3.93
N ILE A 234 -2.38 -12.94 3.62
CA ILE A 234 -1.17 -12.79 4.43
C ILE A 234 -1.54 -12.35 5.85
N LYS A 235 -2.37 -11.31 5.97
CA LYS A 235 -2.84 -10.78 7.26
C LYS A 235 -3.51 -11.87 8.10
N ARG A 236 -4.52 -12.54 7.55
CA ARG A 236 -5.25 -13.62 8.26
C ARG A 236 -4.34 -14.79 8.61
N ARG A 237 -3.43 -15.19 7.72
CA ARG A 237 -2.51 -16.30 8.01
C ARG A 237 -1.53 -15.93 9.13
N MET A 238 -0.96 -14.72 9.09
CA MET A 238 -0.10 -14.22 10.15
C MET A 238 -0.81 -14.20 11.49
N GLU A 239 -2.06 -13.74 11.56
CA GLU A 239 -2.86 -13.72 12.79
C GLU A 239 -3.21 -15.11 13.33
N ARG A 240 -3.35 -16.12 12.45
CA ARG A 240 -3.47 -17.53 12.87
C ARG A 240 -2.16 -18.06 13.46
N LEU A 241 -1.02 -17.66 12.90
CA LEU A 241 0.31 -18.12 13.31
C LEU A 241 0.85 -17.38 14.53
N VAL A 242 0.40 -16.14 14.77
CA VAL A 242 0.77 -15.28 15.89
C VAL A 242 -0.49 -14.84 16.63
N PRO A 243 -1.07 -15.71 17.49
CA PRO A 243 -2.32 -15.42 18.17
C PRO A 243 -2.26 -14.13 19.00
N GLY A 244 -3.26 -13.28 18.85
CA GLY A 244 -3.35 -11.99 19.54
C GLY A 244 -2.64 -10.84 18.83
N ALA A 245 -1.93 -11.10 17.72
CA ALA A 245 -1.43 -10.04 16.86
C ALA A 245 -2.54 -9.47 15.96
N THR A 246 -2.50 -8.16 15.73
CA THR A 246 -3.16 -7.53 14.57
C THR A 246 -2.14 -7.42 13.45
N CYS A 247 -2.42 -8.01 12.29
CA CYS A 247 -1.54 -7.88 11.13
C CYS A 247 -1.97 -6.71 10.25
N LEU A 248 -1.05 -5.80 9.96
CA LEU A 248 -1.21 -4.72 8.99
C LEU A 248 -0.41 -5.07 7.72
N TYR A 249 -0.82 -4.48 6.60
CA TYR A 249 -0.10 -4.64 5.34
C TYR A 249 0.02 -3.27 4.67
N ALA A 250 1.25 -2.85 4.39
CA ALA A 250 1.51 -1.64 3.63
C ALA A 250 2.22 -2.00 2.34
N HIS A 251 1.68 -1.53 1.23
CA HIS A 251 2.35 -1.69 -0.05
C HIS A 251 3.47 -0.64 -0.20
N GLY A 252 4.61 -1.00 -0.76
CA GLY A 252 5.66 -0.03 -1.12
C GLY A 252 5.54 0.47 -2.56
N THR A 253 6.56 0.29 -3.38
CA THR A 253 6.62 0.71 -4.79
C THR A 253 6.51 -0.50 -5.72
N GLY A 254 5.35 -0.69 -6.37
CA GLY A 254 5.05 -1.91 -7.12
C GLY A 254 4.35 -1.66 -8.46
N GLY A 255 4.46 -0.45 -9.03
CA GLY A 255 3.73 -0.07 -10.24
C GLY A 255 4.05 -0.94 -11.47
N ASN A 256 5.24 -1.55 -11.52
CA ASN A 256 5.69 -2.48 -12.56
C ASN A 256 5.76 -3.95 -12.08
N ILE A 257 5.25 -4.25 -10.89
CA ILE A 257 5.34 -5.58 -10.29
C ILE A 257 3.95 -6.21 -10.27
N ASP A 258 3.82 -7.46 -10.68
CA ASP A 258 2.61 -8.26 -10.54
C ASP A 258 2.85 -9.43 -9.58
N ILE A 259 1.78 -10.06 -9.10
CA ILE A 259 1.91 -11.26 -8.26
C ILE A 259 2.29 -12.46 -9.14
N HIS A 260 3.27 -13.22 -8.67
CA HIS A 260 3.73 -14.43 -9.33
C HIS A 260 2.62 -15.50 -9.35
N CYS A 261 2.30 -15.99 -10.54
CA CYS A 261 1.33 -17.06 -10.74
C CYS A 261 1.92 -18.40 -10.29
N ILE A 262 1.57 -18.83 -9.08
CA ILE A 262 2.12 -20.02 -8.44
C ILE A 262 1.60 -21.36 -8.99
N HIS A 263 0.46 -21.34 -9.71
CA HIS A 263 -0.10 -22.49 -10.42
C HIS A 263 -1.06 -22.03 -11.54
N PRO A 264 -1.25 -22.81 -12.62
CA PRO A 264 -2.04 -22.37 -13.78
C PRO A 264 -3.48 -21.99 -13.42
N MET A 265 -3.96 -20.88 -13.98
CA MET A 265 -5.34 -20.43 -13.83
C MET A 265 -6.27 -21.23 -14.75
N PRO A 266 -7.40 -21.77 -14.24
CA PRO A 266 -8.37 -22.46 -15.06
C PRO A 266 -9.16 -21.47 -15.93
N ASN A 267 -9.69 -21.96 -17.06
CA ASN A 267 -10.54 -21.17 -17.95
C ASN A 267 -11.98 -21.05 -17.44
N ASP A 268 -12.43 -21.98 -16.60
CA ASP A 268 -13.77 -22.02 -16.03
C ASP A 268 -13.91 -21.03 -14.85
N GLU A 269 -14.99 -20.24 -14.82
CA GLU A 269 -15.19 -19.18 -13.82
C GLU A 269 -15.43 -19.74 -12.41
N ASP A 270 -16.10 -20.88 -12.27
CA ASP A 270 -16.33 -21.50 -10.97
C ASP A 270 -15.02 -22.07 -10.40
N GLU A 271 -14.22 -22.71 -11.25
CA GLU A 271 -12.88 -23.18 -10.87
C GLU A 271 -11.92 -22.03 -10.52
N GLN A 272 -12.06 -20.85 -11.15
CA GLN A 272 -11.25 -19.66 -10.86
C GLN A 272 -11.41 -19.19 -9.41
N ARG A 273 -12.59 -19.35 -8.81
CA ARG A 273 -12.79 -19.03 -7.39
C ARG A 273 -11.90 -19.91 -6.50
N THR A 274 -11.95 -21.22 -6.68
CA THR A 274 -11.13 -22.15 -5.90
C THR A 274 -9.64 -21.94 -6.17
N TRP A 275 -9.27 -21.67 -7.43
CA TRP A 275 -7.91 -21.30 -7.81
C TRP A 275 -7.42 -20.05 -7.06
N PHE A 276 -8.27 -19.02 -6.95
CA PHE A 276 -7.95 -17.76 -6.30
C PHE A 276 -7.74 -17.94 -4.78
N GLU A 277 -8.67 -18.61 -4.10
CA GLU A 277 -8.54 -18.91 -2.66
C GLU A 277 -7.27 -19.73 -2.36
N ARG A 278 -6.97 -20.72 -3.20
CA ARG A 278 -5.75 -21.53 -3.09
C ARG A 278 -4.48 -20.70 -3.35
N SER A 279 -4.52 -19.81 -4.34
CA SER A 279 -3.40 -18.93 -4.68
C SER A 279 -3.05 -18.00 -3.52
N ILE A 280 -4.07 -17.41 -2.90
CA ILE A 280 -3.93 -16.60 -1.69
C ILE A 280 -3.25 -17.38 -0.57
N GLU A 281 -3.74 -18.58 -0.24
CA GLU A 281 -3.19 -19.34 0.89
C GLU A 281 -1.73 -19.77 0.64
N LEU A 282 -1.39 -20.19 -0.58
CA LEU A 282 -0.03 -20.62 -0.92
C LEU A 282 0.96 -19.44 -0.95
N ILE A 283 0.56 -18.26 -1.44
CA ILE A 283 1.42 -17.06 -1.39
C ILE A 283 1.57 -16.58 0.06
N ALA A 284 0.48 -16.57 0.84
CA ALA A 284 0.53 -16.26 2.25
C ALA A 284 1.44 -17.23 3.00
N GLU A 285 1.39 -18.53 2.68
CA GLU A 285 2.28 -19.55 3.23
C GLU A 285 3.74 -19.27 2.95
N ARG A 286 4.11 -18.97 1.71
CA ARG A 286 5.50 -18.61 1.35
C ARG A 286 5.98 -17.41 2.16
N MET A 287 5.22 -16.32 2.16
CA MET A 287 5.62 -15.09 2.86
C MET A 287 5.71 -15.30 4.37
N THR A 288 4.69 -15.91 4.98
CA THR A 288 4.67 -16.13 6.43
C THR A 288 5.71 -17.15 6.87
N GLY A 289 6.07 -18.12 6.02
CA GLY A 289 7.15 -19.08 6.27
C GLY A 289 8.51 -18.41 6.42
N ASP A 290 8.80 -17.39 5.61
CA ASP A 290 10.05 -16.63 5.69
C ASP A 290 10.02 -15.59 6.84
N VAL A 291 8.87 -14.95 7.07
CA VAL A 291 8.74 -13.88 8.09
C VAL A 291 8.70 -14.43 9.52
N LEU A 292 7.99 -15.52 9.77
CA LEU A 292 7.73 -16.02 11.14
C LEU A 292 9.03 -16.32 11.93
N PRO A 293 10.06 -16.97 11.36
CA PRO A 293 11.33 -17.17 12.06
C PRO A 293 12.02 -15.85 12.43
N ALA A 294 11.94 -14.83 11.58
CA ALA A 294 12.58 -13.54 11.82
C ALA A 294 11.99 -12.81 13.03
N LEU A 295 10.68 -12.93 13.28
CA LEU A 295 9.99 -12.29 14.42
C LEU A 295 10.62 -12.65 15.78
N ALA A 296 11.19 -13.85 15.91
CA ALA A 296 11.79 -14.35 17.14
C ALA A 296 13.18 -13.77 17.43
N THR A 297 13.91 -13.31 16.40
CA THR A 297 15.29 -12.84 16.49
C THR A 297 15.44 -11.33 16.34
N MET A 298 14.34 -10.63 16.13
CA MET A 298 14.31 -9.17 15.99
C MET A 298 14.78 -8.44 17.26
N ASP A 299 15.46 -7.31 17.07
CA ASP A 299 15.96 -6.47 18.16
C ASP A 299 14.90 -5.45 18.60
N TYR A 300 14.09 -5.82 19.59
CA TYR A 300 13.01 -4.98 20.12
C TYR A 300 13.55 -3.87 21.02
N ARG A 301 13.22 -2.62 20.67
CA ARG A 301 13.71 -1.40 21.32
C ARG A 301 12.56 -0.52 21.79
N ARG A 302 12.91 0.46 22.65
CA ARG A 302 12.00 1.51 23.15
C ARG A 302 12.52 2.91 22.80
N PRO A 303 12.61 3.25 21.50
CA PRO A 303 13.02 4.60 21.09
C PRO A 303 12.09 5.66 21.70
N THR A 304 12.68 6.73 22.21
CA THR A 304 11.97 7.82 22.90
C THR A 304 11.82 9.08 22.06
N ARG A 305 12.54 9.18 20.94
CA ARG A 305 12.46 10.30 19.99
C ARG A 305 11.63 9.87 18.79
N LEU A 306 10.49 10.52 18.63
CA LEU A 306 9.68 10.50 17.41
C LEU A 306 9.97 11.78 16.64
N ALA A 307 10.34 11.68 15.37
CA ALA A 307 10.49 12.82 14.49
C ALA A 307 9.57 12.64 13.28
N HIS A 308 9.03 13.74 12.75
CA HIS A 308 8.10 13.71 11.64
C HIS A 308 8.23 14.95 10.77
N LEU A 309 8.07 14.78 9.46
CA LEU A 309 8.03 15.87 8.50
C LEU A 309 6.93 15.61 7.47
N TYR A 310 6.13 16.65 7.22
CA TYR A 310 5.12 16.67 6.16
C TYR A 310 5.46 17.71 5.11
N ARG A 311 5.34 17.32 3.84
CA ARG A 311 5.44 18.19 2.67
C ARG A 311 4.23 17.98 1.79
N SER A 312 3.66 19.08 1.29
CA SER A 312 2.73 19.04 0.18
C SER A 312 3.03 20.15 -0.82
N THR A 313 2.70 19.89 -2.07
CA THR A 313 2.85 20.84 -3.18
C THR A 313 1.70 21.84 -3.28
N GLU A 314 0.59 21.65 -2.55
CA GLU A 314 -0.53 22.61 -2.51
C GLU A 314 -0.14 23.95 -1.85
N THR A 315 0.88 23.96 -0.99
CA THR A 315 1.30 25.19 -0.29
C THR A 315 2.11 26.17 -1.13
N GLU A 316 2.41 25.87 -2.41
CA GLU A 316 3.24 26.72 -3.26
C GLU A 316 2.58 27.01 -4.63
N GLY A 317 1.71 28.04 -4.69
CA GLY A 317 1.40 28.76 -5.95
C GLY A 317 -0.02 28.61 -6.53
N THR A 318 -0.81 29.69 -6.51
CA THR A 318 -2.16 29.80 -7.08
C THR A 318 -2.23 29.86 -8.61
N GLY A 319 -1.31 29.22 -9.34
CA GLY A 319 -1.27 29.26 -10.81
C GLY A 319 -0.71 27.98 -11.42
N GLU A 320 -1.53 27.36 -12.28
CA GLU A 320 -1.27 26.17 -13.12
C GLU A 320 -1.22 24.80 -12.42
N ARG A 321 -2.37 24.09 -12.45
CA ARG A 321 -2.58 22.65 -12.19
C ARG A 321 -1.51 22.00 -11.31
N GLN A 322 -1.51 22.37 -10.04
CA GLN A 322 -0.56 21.88 -9.05
C GLN A 322 -0.66 20.36 -8.92
N ARG A 323 0.48 19.69 -9.12
CA ARG A 323 0.68 18.25 -8.91
C ARG A 323 0.49 17.96 -7.43
N LEU A 324 -0.66 17.52 -6.95
CA LEU A 324 -0.83 17.18 -5.53
C LEU A 324 0.05 15.98 -5.15
N VAL A 325 1.19 16.24 -4.51
CA VAL A 325 2.06 15.23 -3.90
C VAL A 325 2.05 15.50 -2.42
N MET A 326 1.62 14.52 -1.63
CA MET A 326 1.76 14.53 -0.17
C MET A 326 2.88 13.57 0.22
N LEU A 327 3.82 14.05 1.01
CA LEU A 327 4.88 13.24 1.61
C LEU A 327 4.82 13.40 3.12
N ASN A 328 4.50 12.31 3.79
CA ASN A 328 4.62 12.15 5.23
C ASN A 328 5.81 11.23 5.51
N ALA A 329 6.75 11.69 6.31
CA ALA A 329 7.85 10.86 6.79
C ALA A 329 7.90 10.90 8.31
N LEU A 330 8.03 9.71 8.91
CA LEU A 330 8.16 9.46 10.33
C LEU A 330 9.50 8.78 10.58
N ALA A 331 10.19 9.14 11.65
CA ALA A 331 11.36 8.44 12.15
C ALA A 331 11.17 8.09 13.63
N LEU A 332 11.46 6.84 13.97
CA LEU A 332 11.42 6.29 15.32
C LEU A 332 12.62 5.35 15.53
N GLY A 333 13.65 5.83 16.22
CA GLY A 333 14.92 5.11 16.34
C GLY A 333 15.58 4.92 14.97
N ASP A 334 15.80 3.67 14.57
CA ASP A 334 16.41 3.30 13.27
C ASP A 334 15.36 2.92 12.21
N ILE A 335 14.07 3.16 12.49
CA ILE A 335 12.95 2.86 11.59
C ILE A 335 12.41 4.18 11.03
N ALA A 336 12.31 4.26 9.71
CA ALA A 336 11.58 5.32 9.02
C ALA A 336 10.35 4.76 8.31
N PHE A 337 9.25 5.51 8.34
CA PHE A 337 8.04 5.24 7.55
C PHE A 337 7.80 6.41 6.62
N VAL A 338 7.55 6.14 5.34
CA VAL A 338 7.38 7.17 4.32
C VAL A 338 6.15 6.87 3.48
N SER A 339 5.23 7.83 3.38
CA SER A 339 4.12 7.71 2.46
C SER A 339 4.58 7.91 1.01
N MET A 340 4.16 7.05 0.09
CA MET A 340 4.51 7.13 -1.32
C MET A 340 3.32 7.60 -2.18
N PRO A 341 3.54 8.54 -3.12
CA PRO A 341 2.51 9.01 -4.04
C PRO A 341 2.37 8.07 -5.24
N GLY A 342 1.14 7.71 -5.60
CA GLY A 342 0.83 6.96 -6.83
C GLY A 342 1.46 5.56 -6.94
N GLU A 343 1.52 5.07 -8.17
CA GLU A 343 2.02 3.74 -8.56
C GLU A 343 3.46 3.84 -9.10
N MET A 344 4.40 4.12 -8.20
CA MET A 344 5.82 4.21 -8.55
C MET A 344 6.42 2.83 -8.84
N PHE A 345 7.33 2.77 -9.81
CA PHE A 345 8.11 1.58 -10.11
C PHE A 345 9.03 1.16 -8.94
N LEU A 346 9.29 -0.14 -8.83
CA LEU A 346 10.09 -0.75 -7.75
C LEU A 346 11.46 -0.10 -7.58
N GLU A 347 12.10 0.26 -8.70
CA GLU A 347 13.43 0.84 -8.74
C GLU A 347 13.55 2.11 -7.89
N PHE A 348 12.48 2.92 -7.79
CA PHE A 348 12.46 4.09 -6.91
C PHE A 348 12.48 3.70 -5.43
N GLY A 349 11.72 2.68 -5.03
CA GLY A 349 11.74 2.21 -3.65
C GLY A 349 13.07 1.59 -3.25
N LEU A 350 13.71 0.86 -4.18
CA LEU A 350 15.07 0.35 -3.98
C LEU A 350 16.09 1.47 -3.81
N GLU A 351 16.01 2.52 -4.64
CA GLU A 351 16.86 3.71 -4.54
C GLU A 351 16.67 4.44 -3.20
N ILE A 352 15.42 4.63 -2.77
CA ILE A 352 15.11 5.27 -1.47
C ILE A 352 15.68 4.46 -0.31
N ARG A 353 15.49 3.12 -0.31
CA ARG A 353 16.01 2.26 0.78
C ARG A 353 17.54 2.25 0.80
N ALA A 354 18.19 2.20 -0.35
CA ALA A 354 19.65 2.24 -0.46
C ALA A 354 20.26 3.58 -0.03
N GLY A 355 19.57 4.69 -0.32
CA GLY A 355 20.00 6.04 0.08
C GLY A 355 19.56 6.47 1.48
N SER A 356 18.76 5.67 2.18
CA SER A 356 18.21 6.06 3.47
C SER A 356 19.27 6.03 4.58
N PRO A 357 19.30 7.03 5.48
CA PRO A 357 20.17 7.02 6.66
C PRO A 357 19.61 6.17 7.81
N PHE A 358 18.46 5.50 7.62
CA PHE A 358 17.82 4.61 8.60
C PHE A 358 18.04 3.16 8.20
N ALA A 359 18.25 2.28 9.20
CA ALA A 359 18.49 0.86 8.95
C ALA A 359 17.27 0.17 8.30
N HIS A 360 16.07 0.65 8.62
CA HIS A 360 14.82 0.13 8.06
C HIS A 360 13.95 1.29 7.54
N THR A 361 13.63 1.26 6.25
CA THR A 361 12.78 2.27 5.60
C THR A 361 11.55 1.60 4.99
N ILE A 362 10.41 1.84 5.62
CA ILE A 362 9.10 1.28 5.29
C ILE A 362 8.37 2.25 4.37
N LEU A 363 8.08 1.83 3.15
CA LEU A 363 7.40 2.67 2.15
C LEU A 363 5.91 2.32 2.13
N MET A 364 5.03 3.32 2.23
CA MET A 364 3.58 3.16 2.36
C MET A 364 2.85 3.87 1.22
N GLY A 365 2.55 3.14 0.15
CA GLY A 365 1.96 3.64 -1.08
C GLY A 365 0.48 4.02 -0.99
N TYR A 366 0.01 4.62 -2.07
CA TYR A 366 -1.40 4.91 -2.32
C TYR A 366 -2.03 5.87 -1.29
N ASN A 367 -1.27 6.89 -0.89
CA ASN A 367 -1.66 7.86 0.13
C ASN A 367 -2.68 8.94 -0.30
N GLY A 368 -3.35 8.72 -1.43
CA GLY A 368 -4.32 9.64 -2.04
C GLY A 368 -3.76 10.75 -2.92
N SER A 369 -2.46 10.74 -3.18
CA SER A 369 -1.87 11.54 -4.24
C SER A 369 -2.32 11.02 -5.63
N ARG A 370 -2.50 11.91 -6.61
CA ARG A 370 -3.14 11.63 -7.93
C ARG A 370 -2.14 11.51 -9.09
N GLN A 371 -1.11 10.68 -8.96
CA GLN A 371 -0.03 10.57 -9.96
C GLN A 371 -0.27 9.49 -11.02
N GLY A 372 -1.12 8.50 -10.74
CA GLY A 372 -1.17 7.28 -11.56
C GLY A 372 0.17 6.54 -11.52
N TYR A 373 0.53 5.88 -12.62
CA TYR A 373 1.83 5.23 -12.78
C TYR A 373 2.97 6.22 -12.91
N VAL A 374 4.08 5.94 -12.23
CA VAL A 374 5.32 6.72 -12.32
C VAL A 374 6.47 5.77 -12.63
N ALA A 375 6.91 5.79 -13.89
CA ALA A 375 8.02 5.00 -14.39
C ALA A 375 9.36 5.75 -14.29
N LYS A 376 10.48 5.01 -14.35
CA LYS A 376 11.79 5.59 -14.67
C LYS A 376 11.79 6.13 -16.10
N PRO A 377 12.65 7.13 -16.45
CA PRO A 377 12.70 7.71 -17.80
C PRO A 377 12.76 6.67 -18.93
N ILE A 378 13.65 5.67 -18.78
CA ILE A 378 13.80 4.55 -19.73
C ILE A 378 12.49 3.76 -19.94
N GLY A 379 11.62 3.69 -18.92
CA GLY A 379 10.34 3.00 -19.02
C GLY A 379 9.41 3.67 -20.03
N TYR A 380 9.41 5.01 -20.11
CA TYR A 380 8.62 5.74 -21.10
C TYR A 380 9.17 5.58 -22.52
N GLU A 381 10.49 5.47 -22.68
CA GLU A 381 11.12 5.18 -23.97
C GLU A 381 10.77 3.79 -24.47
N GLN A 382 10.76 2.80 -23.57
CA GLN A 382 10.44 1.41 -23.88
C GLN A 382 8.94 1.16 -24.10
N GLY A 383 8.06 2.00 -23.56
CA GLY A 383 6.61 1.76 -23.53
C GLY A 383 6.19 0.70 -22.52
N SER A 384 4.91 0.29 -22.62
CA SER A 384 4.12 -0.68 -21.82
C SER A 384 2.83 -0.04 -21.28
N TYR A 385 1.98 -0.84 -20.62
CA TYR A 385 0.71 -0.35 -20.06
C TYR A 385 0.90 0.82 -19.09
N GLU A 386 1.86 0.70 -18.18
CA GLU A 386 2.12 1.65 -17.10
C GLU A 386 2.49 3.03 -17.65
N THR A 387 3.28 3.07 -18.72
CA THR A 387 3.76 4.33 -19.32
C THR A 387 2.73 4.95 -20.26
N MET A 388 1.79 4.16 -20.80
CA MET A 388 0.60 4.67 -21.48
C MET A 388 -0.48 5.21 -20.53
N ARG A 389 -0.51 4.67 -19.31
CA ARG A 389 -1.41 5.08 -18.22
C ARG A 389 -0.71 5.96 -17.19
N GLY A 390 0.47 6.47 -17.53
CA GLY A 390 1.26 7.41 -16.75
C GLY A 390 1.43 8.73 -17.50
N PRO A 391 2.35 9.59 -17.06
CA PRO A 391 2.78 10.78 -17.78
C PRO A 391 3.12 10.51 -19.25
N SER A 392 2.70 11.40 -20.15
CA SER A 392 3.02 11.32 -21.59
C SER A 392 3.58 12.66 -22.10
N THR A 393 4.56 12.57 -23.00
CA THR A 393 5.09 13.72 -23.76
C THR A 393 4.15 14.16 -24.89
N ARG A 394 3.25 13.28 -25.37
CA ARG A 394 2.20 13.61 -26.34
C ARG A 394 1.01 14.21 -25.60
N ARG A 395 1.03 15.53 -25.43
CA ARG A 395 -0.12 16.35 -25.00
C ARG A 395 -0.74 17.03 -26.21
N ASP A 396 -1.30 16.25 -27.13
CA ASP A 396 -2.19 16.81 -28.14
C ASP A 396 -3.63 16.67 -27.63
N GLU A 397 -4.20 17.83 -27.31
CA GLU A 397 -5.60 18.27 -27.29
C GLU A 397 -6.73 17.23 -27.01
N GLU A 398 -7.60 17.58 -26.05
CA GLU A 398 -8.99 17.09 -25.89
C GLU A 398 -9.31 15.70 -25.32
N ASP A 399 -8.39 14.96 -24.67
CA ASP A 399 -8.81 13.72 -23.97
C ASP A 399 -9.35 13.99 -22.54
N ILE A 400 -10.52 14.65 -22.47
CA ILE A 400 -11.26 15.07 -21.25
C ILE A 400 -11.80 13.87 -20.45
N ARG A 401 -11.61 12.63 -20.93
CA ARG A 401 -12.16 11.40 -20.29
C ARG A 401 -11.18 10.65 -19.39
N LYS A 402 -9.91 11.07 -19.30
CA LYS A 402 -8.95 10.45 -18.37
C LYS A 402 -8.96 11.22 -17.05
N PRO A 403 -9.03 10.54 -15.88
CA PRO A 403 -8.73 11.20 -14.62
C PRO A 403 -7.36 11.85 -14.78
N VAL A 404 -7.27 13.15 -14.51
CA VAL A 404 -6.13 13.98 -14.90
C VAL A 404 -4.86 13.42 -14.26
N ILE A 405 -4.05 12.71 -15.04
CA ILE A 405 -2.74 12.21 -14.61
C ILE A 405 -1.79 13.40 -14.63
N LEU A 406 -1.41 13.89 -13.45
CA LEU A 406 -0.66 15.14 -13.30
C LEU A 406 0.87 14.96 -13.29
N ALA A 407 1.37 13.73 -13.21
CA ALA A 407 2.81 13.47 -13.16
C ALA A 407 3.51 13.82 -14.50
N ARG A 408 4.82 14.08 -14.45
CA ARG A 408 5.72 14.18 -15.62
C ARG A 408 6.77 13.06 -15.55
N ILE A 409 7.58 12.90 -16.59
CA ILE A 409 8.62 11.86 -16.64
C ILE A 409 9.57 11.97 -15.44
N GLU A 410 9.90 13.19 -15.03
CA GLU A 410 10.85 13.49 -13.95
C GLU A 410 10.23 13.36 -12.55
N THR A 411 8.91 13.20 -12.44
CA THR A 411 8.20 13.22 -11.15
C THR A 411 8.70 12.14 -10.19
N GLY A 412 9.09 10.97 -10.70
CA GLY A 412 9.62 9.90 -9.85
C GLY A 412 10.97 10.25 -9.23
N ASP A 413 11.88 10.85 -9.99
CA ASP A 413 13.20 11.25 -9.51
C ASP A 413 13.09 12.46 -8.55
N GLU A 414 12.21 13.43 -8.85
CA GLU A 414 11.90 14.56 -7.96
C GLU A 414 11.38 14.11 -6.60
N VAL A 415 10.41 13.18 -6.58
CA VAL A 415 9.85 12.60 -5.35
C VAL A 415 10.91 11.82 -4.57
N THR A 416 11.72 11.02 -5.27
CA THR A 416 12.78 10.21 -4.65
C THR A 416 13.84 11.08 -3.97
N ALA A 417 14.32 12.12 -4.66
CA ALA A 417 15.28 13.07 -4.11
C ALA A 417 14.73 13.81 -2.89
N GLU A 418 13.47 14.25 -2.93
CA GLU A 418 12.83 14.94 -1.82
C GLU A 418 12.64 14.03 -0.61
N ILE A 419 12.24 12.76 -0.80
CA ILE A 419 12.15 11.76 0.28
C ILE A 419 13.52 11.57 0.94
N LEU A 420 14.58 11.37 0.16
CA LEU A 420 15.93 11.20 0.69
C LEU A 420 16.38 12.43 1.48
N ARG A 421 16.09 13.64 1.00
CA ARG A 421 16.39 14.88 1.71
C ARG A 421 15.63 14.97 3.05
N ILE A 422 14.36 14.58 3.07
CA ILE A 422 13.55 14.51 4.29
C ILE A 422 14.13 13.51 5.28
N LEU A 423 14.48 12.29 4.84
CA LEU A 423 15.04 11.26 5.70
C LEU A 423 16.36 11.70 6.36
N HIS A 424 17.27 12.32 5.59
CA HIS A 424 18.49 12.89 6.15
C HIS A 424 18.21 14.02 7.15
N THR A 425 17.19 14.84 6.90
CA THR A 425 16.75 15.88 7.86
C THR A 425 16.22 15.27 9.15
N LEU A 426 15.48 14.16 9.07
CA LEU A 426 14.94 13.48 10.26
C LEU A 426 16.01 12.75 11.08
N ARG A 427 17.11 12.32 10.45
CA ARG A 427 18.23 11.66 11.13
C ARG A 427 19.14 12.63 11.88
N ALA A 428 19.27 13.86 11.37
CA ALA A 428 20.04 14.93 12.01
C ALA A 428 19.48 15.31 13.40
#